data_AF-A0A939YDC4-F1
#
_entry.id   AF-A0A939YDC4-F1
#
_cell.length_a   1.000
_cell.length_b   1.000
_cell.length_c   1.000
_cell.angle_alpha   90.00
_cell.angle_beta   90.00
_cell.angle_gamma   90.00
#
_symmetry.space_group_name_H-M   'P 1'
#
loop_
_entity.id
_entity.type
_entity.pdbx_description
1 polymer ?
#
loop_
_entity_poly.entity_id
_entity_poly.type
_entity_poly.pdbx_seq_one_letter_code
_entity_poly.pdbx_strand_id
1 'polypeptide(L)'
;MNNRGKVKILPIIILVIILLLLGGLAAFFIFLTPGHISRDKAVAAYYTAISSEDKDLYRNTCYTKKWQDNYDNTEAKIGMDAAIDVAYEFQSGATYGDVEVTALEKLDKEYADKMNETVKSIYGFDPGVKAISKVNFTVKINFEGEKEDSGTLTRYVYKSGGKWYFLAEPDVIVLLDLG
;
A
#
# COMPACT_ATOMS: atom_id res chain seq x y z
N MET A 1 50.24 -34.65 -18.35
CA MET A 1 49.66 -33.33 -18.65
C MET A 1 48.38 -33.15 -17.84
N ASN A 2 48.33 -32.10 -17.03
CA ASN A 2 47.23 -31.76 -16.12
C ASN A 2 45.94 -31.45 -16.91
N ASN A 3 44.93 -32.33 -16.84
CA ASN A 3 43.57 -31.99 -17.25
C ASN A 3 42.81 -31.37 -16.05
N ARG A 4 43.29 -30.22 -15.57
CA ARG A 4 42.49 -29.34 -14.69
C ARG A 4 41.88 -28.28 -15.59
N GLY A 5 40.56 -28.33 -15.81
CA GLY A 5 39.88 -27.21 -16.50
C GLY A 5 38.68 -27.54 -17.36
N LYS A 6 38.01 -28.70 -17.24
CA LYS A 6 36.62 -28.78 -17.70
C LYS A 6 35.74 -28.20 -16.60
N VAL A 7 35.66 -26.87 -16.54
CA VAL A 7 34.61 -26.20 -15.79
C VAL A 7 33.30 -26.84 -16.26
N LYS A 8 32.59 -27.50 -15.34
CA LYS A 8 31.30 -28.10 -15.67
C LYS A 8 30.37 -26.93 -15.99
N ILE A 9 30.23 -26.60 -17.27
CA ILE A 9 29.40 -25.48 -17.75
C ILE A 9 27.92 -25.73 -17.43
N LEU A 10 27.51 -27.00 -17.37
CA LEU A 10 26.14 -27.40 -17.09
C LEU A 10 25.59 -26.89 -15.74
N PRO A 11 26.28 -27.06 -14.58
CA PRO A 11 25.82 -26.47 -13.32
C PRO A 11 25.83 -24.93 -13.33
N ILE A 12 26.68 -24.28 -14.13
CA ILE A 12 26.65 -22.80 -14.28
C ILE A 12 25.40 -22.37 -15.05
N ILE A 13 25.06 -23.05 -16.14
CA ILE A 13 23.84 -22.78 -16.92
C ILE A 13 22.59 -22.98 -16.05
N ILE A 14 22.53 -24.09 -15.29
CA ILE A 14 21.43 -24.36 -14.37
C ILE A 14 21.31 -23.24 -13.33
N LEU A 15 22.43 -22.79 -12.75
CA LEU A 15 22.43 -21.69 -11.78
C LEU A 15 21.92 -20.38 -12.39
N VAL A 16 22.33 -20.05 -13.62
CA VAL A 16 21.88 -18.83 -14.32
C VAL A 16 20.38 -18.89 -14.62
N ILE A 17 19.87 -20.04 -15.06
CA ILE A 17 18.42 -20.23 -15.31
C ILE A 17 17.63 -20.08 -14.01
N ILE A 18 18.10 -20.66 -12.90
CA ILE A 18 17.47 -20.51 -11.60
C ILE A 18 17.44 -19.04 -11.17
N LEU A 19 18.54 -18.30 -11.34
CA LEU A 19 18.61 -16.88 -11.00
C LEU A 19 17.66 -16.04 -11.88
N LEU A 20 17.53 -16.34 -13.17
CA LEU A 20 16.59 -15.67 -14.06
C LEU A 20 15.13 -15.96 -13.69
N LEU A 21 14.81 -17.21 -13.35
CA LEU A 21 13.47 -17.58 -12.89
C LEU A 21 13.11 -16.91 -11.56
N LEU A 22 14.04 -16.89 -10.60
CA LEU A 22 13.86 -16.20 -9.32
C LEU A 22 13.73 -14.69 -9.51
N GLY A 23 14.54 -14.09 -10.38
CA GLY A 23 14.46 -12.68 -10.73
C GLY A 23 13.14 -12.32 -11.40
N GLY A 24 12.67 -13.16 -12.34
CA GLY A 24 11.38 -13.01 -13.01
C GLY A 24 10.21 -13.14 -12.04
N LEU A 25 10.23 -14.12 -11.14
CA LEU A 25 9.22 -14.27 -10.08
C LEU A 25 9.23 -13.08 -9.13
N ALA A 26 10.41 -12.61 -8.69
CA ALA A 26 10.53 -11.45 -7.84
C ALA A 26 9.99 -10.18 -8.53
N ALA A 27 10.30 -9.97 -9.81
CA ALA A 27 9.75 -8.87 -10.59
C ALA A 27 8.23 -8.98 -10.72
N PHE A 28 7.69 -10.17 -11.01
CA PHE A 28 6.25 -10.41 -11.04
C PHE A 28 5.58 -10.00 -9.73
N PHE A 29 6.08 -10.47 -8.58
CA PHE A 29 5.55 -10.09 -7.27
C PHE A 29 5.70 -8.59 -6.98
N ILE A 30 6.77 -7.95 -7.43
CA ILE A 30 6.99 -6.52 -7.20
C ILE A 30 6.06 -5.65 -8.06
N PHE A 31 5.86 -5.98 -9.33
CA PHE A 31 5.15 -5.10 -10.28
C PHE A 31 3.67 -5.42 -10.47
N LEU A 32 3.24 -6.68 -10.28
CA LEU A 32 1.88 -7.11 -10.60
C LEU A 32 1.00 -7.35 -9.38
N THR A 33 1.53 -7.17 -8.17
CA THR A 33 0.72 -7.21 -6.94
C THR A 33 0.50 -5.80 -6.40
N PRO A 34 -0.72 -5.50 -5.90
CA PRO A 34 -1.03 -4.22 -5.27
C PRO A 34 -0.01 -3.80 -4.19
N GLY A 35 0.01 -2.50 -3.90
CA GLY A 35 0.87 -1.91 -2.89
C GLY A 35 2.30 -1.62 -3.33
N HIS A 36 3.00 -0.90 -2.46
CA HIS A 36 4.24 -0.19 -2.78
C HIS A 36 5.44 -0.73 -2.02
N ILE A 37 6.63 -0.55 -2.57
CA ILE A 37 7.88 -1.07 -1.97
C ILE A 37 8.26 -0.29 -0.71
N SER A 38 7.90 1.00 -0.64
CA SER A 38 8.21 1.88 0.49
C SER A 38 6.97 2.64 0.97
N ARG A 39 7.07 3.13 2.21
CA ARG A 39 6.03 3.93 2.89
C ARG A 39 5.79 5.24 2.14
N ASP A 40 6.86 5.93 1.76
CA ASP A 40 6.80 7.21 1.04
C ASP A 40 6.11 7.06 -0.32
N LYS A 41 6.38 5.96 -1.04
CA LYS A 41 5.68 5.65 -2.30
C LYS A 41 4.19 5.39 -2.09
N ALA A 42 3.81 4.70 -1.01
CA ALA A 42 2.39 4.49 -0.70
C ALA A 42 1.68 5.81 -0.42
N VAL A 43 2.29 6.73 0.34
CA VAL A 43 1.72 8.06 0.61
C VAL A 43 1.64 8.89 -0.66
N ALA A 44 2.73 8.99 -1.43
CA ALA A 44 2.74 9.76 -2.68
C ALA A 44 1.73 9.23 -3.71
N ALA A 45 1.62 7.90 -3.85
CA ALA A 45 0.66 7.27 -4.75
C ALA A 45 -0.80 7.52 -4.31
N TYR A 46 -1.07 7.55 -3.01
CA TYR A 46 -2.40 7.86 -2.49
C TYR A 46 -2.83 9.28 -2.90
N TYR A 47 -1.98 10.28 -2.65
CA TYR A 47 -2.31 11.67 -3.01
C TYR A 47 -2.32 11.92 -4.51
N THR A 48 -1.51 11.16 -5.27
CA THR A 48 -1.64 11.12 -6.73
C THR A 48 -3.01 10.61 -7.14
N ALA A 49 -3.45 9.47 -6.59
CA ALA A 49 -4.75 8.88 -6.89
C ALA A 49 -5.92 9.80 -6.54
N ILE A 50 -5.84 10.51 -5.41
CA ILE A 50 -6.86 11.48 -5.00
C ILE A 50 -6.90 12.66 -5.98
N SER A 51 -5.74 13.24 -6.30
CA SER A 51 -5.65 14.43 -7.16
C SER A 51 -6.06 14.16 -8.61
N SER A 52 -5.86 12.94 -9.10
CA SER A 52 -6.21 12.55 -10.47
C SER A 52 -7.52 11.77 -10.58
N GLU A 53 -8.25 11.60 -9.47
CA GLU A 53 -9.46 10.77 -9.41
C GLU A 53 -9.28 9.34 -9.95
N ASP A 54 -8.06 8.78 -9.80
CA ASP A 54 -7.71 7.44 -10.29
C ASP A 54 -8.10 6.36 -9.27
N LYS A 55 -9.32 5.85 -9.44
CA LYS A 55 -9.91 4.81 -8.57
C LYS A 55 -9.09 3.52 -8.54
N ASP A 56 -8.45 3.13 -9.65
CA ASP A 56 -7.65 1.91 -9.70
C ASP A 56 -6.32 2.07 -8.95
N LEU A 57 -5.66 3.22 -9.10
CA LEU A 57 -4.48 3.56 -8.32
C LEU A 57 -4.81 3.66 -6.83
N TYR A 58 -5.95 4.28 -6.48
CA TYR A 58 -6.45 4.33 -5.11
C TYR A 58 -6.65 2.92 -4.55
N ARG A 59 -7.40 2.07 -5.27
CA ARG A 59 -7.68 0.69 -4.87
C ARG A 59 -6.40 -0.09 -4.60
N ASN A 60 -5.43 0.01 -5.51
CA ASN A 60 -4.17 -0.72 -5.41
C ASN A 60 -3.20 -0.14 -4.37
N THR A 61 -3.37 1.12 -3.99
CA THR A 61 -2.56 1.78 -2.96
C THR A 61 -3.11 1.51 -1.57
N CYS A 62 -4.43 1.42 -1.42
CA CYS A 62 -5.09 1.29 -0.11
C CYS A 62 -5.34 -0.16 0.31
N TYR A 63 -5.55 -1.07 -0.65
CA TYR A 63 -6.06 -2.41 -0.36
C TYR A 63 -5.21 -3.51 -0.97
N THR A 64 -4.92 -4.55 -0.17
CA THR A 64 -4.34 -5.80 -0.68
C THR A 64 -5.30 -6.48 -1.65
N LYS A 65 -4.80 -7.29 -2.60
CA LYS A 65 -5.67 -8.07 -3.51
C LYS A 65 -6.71 -8.89 -2.76
N LYS A 66 -6.31 -9.52 -1.64
CA LYS A 66 -7.21 -10.31 -0.80
C LYS A 66 -8.31 -9.44 -0.18
N TRP A 67 -7.98 -8.22 0.23
CA TRP A 67 -8.97 -7.27 0.74
C TRP A 67 -9.95 -6.87 -0.35
N GLN A 68 -9.45 -6.51 -1.54
CA GLN A 68 -10.28 -6.20 -2.69
C GLN A 68 -11.27 -7.33 -3.00
N ASP A 69 -10.82 -8.58 -2.98
CA ASP A 69 -11.65 -9.76 -3.29
C ASP A 69 -12.69 -10.11 -2.22
N ASN A 70 -12.56 -9.55 -1.01
CA ASN A 70 -13.43 -9.86 0.13
C ASN A 70 -14.15 -8.62 0.67
N TYR A 71 -14.07 -7.49 -0.02
CA TYR A 71 -14.64 -6.23 0.47
C TYR A 71 -16.17 -6.31 0.61
N ASP A 72 -16.82 -6.99 -0.31
CA ASP A 72 -18.28 -7.14 -0.35
C ASP A 72 -18.82 -8.11 0.73
N ASN A 73 -17.94 -8.74 1.52
CA ASN A 73 -18.35 -9.60 2.63
C ASN A 73 -18.86 -8.81 3.85
N THR A 74 -18.80 -7.47 3.81
CA THR A 74 -19.33 -6.62 4.88
C THR A 74 -20.85 -6.80 5.04
N GLU A 75 -21.36 -6.62 6.26
CA GLU A 75 -22.80 -6.68 6.51
C GLU A 75 -23.58 -5.62 5.71
N ALA A 76 -22.95 -4.47 5.44
CA ALA A 76 -23.52 -3.39 4.66
C ALA A 76 -23.65 -3.73 3.17
N LYS A 77 -22.93 -4.74 2.66
CA LYS A 77 -22.89 -5.16 1.25
C LYS A 77 -22.61 -4.01 0.28
N ILE A 78 -21.89 -2.99 0.75
CA ILE A 78 -21.44 -1.88 -0.08
C ILE A 78 -20.22 -2.39 -0.87
N GLY A 79 -20.34 -2.33 -2.19
CA GLY A 79 -19.24 -2.71 -3.08
C GLY A 79 -18.05 -1.77 -2.91
N MET A 80 -16.84 -2.29 -3.09
CA MET A 80 -15.61 -1.48 -3.01
C MET A 80 -15.66 -0.21 -3.87
N ASP A 81 -16.23 -0.30 -5.08
CA ASP A 81 -16.33 0.86 -5.98
C ASP A 81 -17.19 1.97 -5.39
N ALA A 82 -18.32 1.62 -4.75
CA ALA A 82 -19.18 2.59 -4.09
C ALA A 82 -18.48 3.20 -2.85
N ALA A 83 -17.72 2.42 -2.10
CA ALA A 83 -16.94 2.93 -0.97
C ALA A 83 -15.84 3.91 -1.43
N ILE A 84 -15.18 3.61 -2.55
CA ILE A 84 -14.20 4.50 -3.16
C ILE A 84 -14.86 5.79 -3.66
N ASP A 85 -16.02 5.70 -4.32
CA ASP A 85 -16.78 6.87 -4.79
C ASP A 85 -17.11 7.83 -3.65
N VAL A 86 -17.59 7.29 -2.53
CA VAL A 86 -17.83 8.06 -1.30
C VAL A 86 -16.54 8.70 -0.78
N ALA A 87 -15.41 7.98 -0.78
CA ALA A 87 -14.13 8.54 -0.34
C ALA A 87 -13.68 9.73 -1.20
N TYR A 88 -13.97 9.72 -2.50
CA TYR A 88 -13.68 10.83 -3.41
C TYR A 88 -14.63 12.01 -3.22
N GLU A 89 -15.93 11.77 -2.98
CA GLU A 89 -16.88 12.85 -2.68
C GLU A 89 -16.41 13.70 -1.49
N PHE A 90 -15.88 13.07 -0.44
CA PHE A 90 -15.32 13.75 0.73
C PHE A 90 -13.98 14.45 0.50
N GLN A 91 -13.26 14.13 -0.58
CA GLN A 91 -11.92 14.66 -0.88
C GLN A 91 -11.87 15.54 -2.13
N SER A 92 -13.01 15.74 -2.78
CA SER A 92 -13.15 16.54 -4.00
C SER A 92 -12.79 18.01 -3.77
N GLY A 93 -12.19 18.64 -4.79
CA GLY A 93 -11.87 20.07 -4.80
C GLY A 93 -10.43 20.44 -4.40
N ALA A 94 -9.62 19.49 -3.91
CA ALA A 94 -8.22 19.69 -3.59
C ALA A 94 -7.30 18.91 -4.52
N THR A 95 -6.26 19.57 -5.05
CA THR A 95 -5.13 18.90 -5.70
C THR A 95 -3.93 18.89 -4.74
N TYR A 96 -3.22 17.77 -4.71
CA TYR A 96 -2.12 17.53 -3.79
C TYR A 96 -0.82 17.34 -4.57
N GLY A 97 0.22 18.10 -4.21
CA GLY A 97 1.54 18.05 -4.83
C GLY A 97 2.66 17.99 -3.80
N ASP A 98 3.88 17.72 -4.26
CA ASP A 98 5.13 17.77 -3.46
C ASP A 98 5.04 17.08 -2.09
N VAL A 99 4.56 15.83 -2.10
CA VAL A 99 4.48 15.00 -0.88
C VAL A 99 5.91 14.63 -0.43
N GLU A 100 6.32 15.16 0.72
CA GLU A 100 7.63 14.88 1.31
C GLU A 100 7.47 14.31 2.72
N VAL A 101 7.93 13.08 2.93
CA VAL A 101 7.90 12.43 4.23
C VAL A 101 8.95 13.02 5.15
N THR A 102 8.50 13.62 6.25
CA THR A 102 9.36 14.30 7.22
C THR A 102 9.73 13.41 8.41
N ALA A 103 8.85 12.47 8.80
CA ALA A 103 9.13 11.52 9.85
C ALA A 103 8.36 10.20 9.67
N LEU A 104 8.98 9.11 10.13
CA LEU A 104 8.43 7.76 10.12
C LEU A 104 8.55 7.15 11.50
N GLU A 105 7.42 6.78 12.08
CA GLU A 105 7.35 6.10 13.36
C GLU A 105 6.69 4.73 13.16
N LYS A 106 7.39 3.67 13.55
CA LYS A 106 6.82 2.33 13.52
C LYS A 106 5.98 2.15 14.77
N LEU A 107 4.71 1.81 14.60
CA LEU A 107 3.84 1.50 15.73
C LEU A 107 4.14 0.11 16.29
N ASP A 108 3.76 -0.10 17.54
CA ASP A 108 3.92 -1.37 18.22
C ASP A 108 3.18 -2.49 17.51
N LYS A 109 3.67 -3.72 17.70
CA LYS A 109 3.12 -4.91 17.05
C LYS A 109 1.63 -5.10 17.36
N GLU A 110 1.19 -4.69 18.55
CA GLU A 110 -0.21 -4.75 18.97
C GLU A 110 -1.15 -4.06 17.97
N TYR A 111 -0.74 -2.96 17.35
CA TYR A 111 -1.56 -2.30 16.32
C TYR A 111 -1.74 -3.17 15.06
N ALA A 112 -0.70 -3.91 14.67
CA ALA A 112 -0.80 -4.85 13.55
C ALA A 112 -1.69 -6.05 13.89
N ASP A 113 -1.58 -6.58 15.11
CA ASP A 113 -2.40 -7.69 15.58
C ASP A 113 -3.88 -7.26 15.68
N LYS A 114 -4.15 -6.08 16.27
CA LYS A 114 -5.48 -5.47 16.34
C LYS A 114 -6.07 -5.19 14.95
N MET A 115 -5.26 -4.74 13.99
CA MET A 115 -5.74 -4.52 12.62
C MET A 115 -6.15 -5.83 11.95
N ASN A 116 -5.39 -6.92 12.17
CA ASN A 116 -5.76 -8.23 11.65
C ASN A 116 -7.09 -8.72 12.25
N GLU A 117 -7.28 -8.54 13.56
CA GLU A 117 -8.53 -8.88 14.24
C GLU A 117 -9.72 -8.06 13.72
N THR A 118 -9.56 -6.73 13.62
CA THR A 118 -10.57 -5.81 13.12
C THR A 118 -11.00 -6.17 11.69
N VAL A 119 -10.05 -6.31 10.77
CA VAL A 119 -10.37 -6.64 9.36
C VAL A 119 -11.01 -8.01 9.25
N LYS A 120 -10.55 -9.00 10.05
CA LYS A 120 -11.18 -10.32 10.08
C LYS A 120 -12.62 -10.26 10.60
N SER A 121 -12.89 -9.41 11.59
CA SER A 121 -14.25 -9.22 12.13
C SER A 121 -15.18 -8.55 11.12
N ILE A 122 -14.70 -7.54 10.39
CA ILE A 122 -15.53 -6.75 9.46
C ILE A 122 -15.73 -7.47 8.11
N TYR A 123 -14.65 -8.02 7.56
CA TYR A 123 -14.61 -8.53 6.18
C TYR A 123 -14.48 -10.06 6.09
N GLY A 124 -14.37 -10.75 7.24
CA GLY A 124 -14.30 -12.21 7.29
C GLY A 124 -12.96 -12.83 6.86
N PHE A 125 -11.89 -12.03 6.71
CA PHE A 125 -10.59 -12.54 6.27
C PHE A 125 -9.42 -11.91 7.03
N ASP A 126 -8.31 -12.65 7.16
CA ASP A 126 -7.05 -12.13 7.71
C ASP A 126 -6.23 -11.42 6.61
N PRO A 127 -5.96 -10.10 6.73
CA PRO A 127 -5.18 -9.33 5.76
C PRO A 127 -3.66 -9.56 5.84
N GLY A 128 -3.18 -10.28 6.85
CA GLY A 128 -1.76 -10.63 7.01
C GLY A 128 -0.87 -9.43 7.30
N VAL A 129 -1.40 -8.42 8.02
CA VAL A 129 -0.68 -7.20 8.39
C VAL A 129 0.48 -7.57 9.32
N LYS A 130 1.67 -7.05 9.00
CA LYS A 130 2.93 -7.32 9.71
C LYS A 130 3.48 -6.12 10.47
N ALA A 131 3.09 -4.91 10.07
CA ALA A 131 3.51 -3.67 10.70
C ALA A 131 2.58 -2.54 10.30
N ILE A 132 2.46 -1.54 11.16
CA ILE A 132 1.85 -0.24 10.85
C ILE A 132 2.91 0.83 11.11
N SER A 133 2.92 1.87 10.30
CA SER A 133 3.78 3.04 10.51
C SER A 133 2.94 4.30 10.43
N LYS A 134 3.16 5.19 11.40
CA LYS A 134 2.73 6.58 11.35
C LYS A 134 3.72 7.35 10.48
N VAL A 135 3.18 8.13 9.56
CA VAL A 135 3.92 8.92 8.58
C VAL A 135 3.52 10.37 8.74
N ASN A 136 4.49 11.21 9.09
CA ASN A 136 4.33 12.66 9.03
C ASN A 136 4.96 13.14 7.71
N PHE A 137 4.25 13.98 6.99
CA PHE A 137 4.70 14.48 5.70
C PHE A 137 4.15 15.88 5.45
N THR A 138 4.89 16.65 4.68
CA THR A 138 4.38 17.90 4.11
C THR A 138 3.75 17.61 2.76
N VAL A 139 2.68 18.33 2.46
CA VAL A 139 2.00 18.26 1.16
C VAL A 139 1.56 19.65 0.75
N LYS A 140 1.73 19.98 -0.52
CA LYS A 140 1.13 21.17 -1.11
C LYS A 140 -0.31 20.88 -1.45
N ILE A 141 -1.19 21.81 -1.09
CA ILE A 141 -2.62 21.71 -1.30
C ILE A 141 -3.02 22.92 -2.14
N ASN A 142 -3.71 22.65 -3.24
CA ASN A 142 -4.21 23.68 -4.13
C ASN A 142 -5.71 23.45 -4.38
N PHE A 143 -6.52 24.40 -3.91
CA PHE A 143 -7.95 24.48 -4.16
C PHE A 143 -8.21 25.41 -5.34
N GLU A 144 -9.22 25.10 -6.15
CA GLU A 144 -9.55 25.92 -7.31
C GLU A 144 -9.87 27.36 -6.91
N GLY A 145 -9.11 28.32 -7.46
CA GLY A 145 -9.27 29.75 -7.17
C GLY A 145 -8.56 30.24 -5.90
N GLU A 146 -7.89 29.36 -5.15
CA GLU A 146 -7.10 29.72 -3.98
C GLU A 146 -5.60 29.77 -4.29
N LYS A 147 -4.83 30.39 -3.39
CA LYS A 147 -3.37 30.38 -3.46
C LYS A 147 -2.87 29.04 -2.93
N GLU A 148 -1.87 28.48 -3.61
CA GLU A 148 -1.14 27.28 -3.14
C GLU A 148 -0.72 27.45 -1.67
N ASP A 149 -1.06 26.45 -0.86
CA ASP A 149 -0.69 26.34 0.56
C ASP A 149 0.07 25.03 0.81
N SER A 150 0.76 24.94 1.94
CA SER A 150 1.48 23.73 2.36
C SER A 150 1.07 23.33 3.77
N GLY A 151 0.65 22.08 3.93
CA GLY A 151 0.24 21.51 5.22
C GLY A 151 1.18 20.40 5.67
N THR A 152 1.33 20.22 6.99
CA THR A 152 1.85 18.98 7.55
C THR A 152 0.68 18.07 7.91
N LEU A 153 0.71 16.84 7.41
CA LEU A 153 -0.30 15.83 7.69
C LEU A 153 0.34 14.60 8.34
N THR A 154 -0.46 13.95 9.17
CA THR A 154 -0.15 12.65 9.78
C THR A 154 -1.10 11.61 9.22
N ARG A 155 -0.55 10.53 8.66
CA ARG A 155 -1.32 9.39 8.15
C ARG A 155 -0.64 8.08 8.51
N TYR A 156 -1.31 6.97 8.22
CA TYR A 156 -0.82 5.65 8.55
C TYR A 156 -0.67 4.80 7.30
N VAL A 157 0.33 3.94 7.31
CA VAL A 157 0.57 2.94 6.26
C VAL A 157 0.77 1.58 6.92
N TYR A 158 0.28 0.52 6.29
CA TYR A 158 0.39 -0.83 6.80
C TYR A 158 1.16 -1.74 5.84
N LYS A 159 1.86 -2.73 6.38
CA LYS A 159 2.66 -3.69 5.61
C LYS A 159 1.95 -5.04 5.53
N SER A 160 1.70 -5.53 4.32
CA SER A 160 1.20 -6.88 4.06
C SER A 160 1.86 -7.47 2.82
N GLY A 161 2.16 -8.77 2.82
CA GLY A 161 2.78 -9.45 1.67
C GLY A 161 4.12 -8.85 1.20
N GLY A 162 4.85 -8.15 2.08
CA GLY A 162 6.10 -7.46 1.73
C GLY A 162 5.91 -6.06 1.11
N LYS A 163 4.68 -5.64 0.84
CA LYS A 163 4.32 -4.31 0.31
C LYS A 163 3.72 -3.42 1.40
N TRP A 164 3.77 -2.12 1.16
CA TRP A 164 3.17 -1.06 1.96
C TRP A 164 1.94 -0.52 1.27
N TYR A 165 0.91 -0.25 2.07
CA TYR A 165 -0.37 0.25 1.64
C TYR A 165 -0.74 1.45 2.49
N PHE A 166 -1.45 2.41 1.90
CA PHE A 166 -2.00 3.53 2.64
C PHE A 166 -3.24 3.08 3.42
N LEU A 167 -3.32 3.43 4.70
CA LEU A 167 -4.50 3.12 5.51
C LEU A 167 -5.54 4.23 5.32
N ALA A 168 -6.52 3.98 4.46
CA ALA A 168 -7.63 4.91 4.17
C ALA A 168 -9.00 4.45 4.69
N GLU A 169 -9.11 3.22 5.20
CA GLU A 169 -10.38 2.61 5.60
C GLU A 169 -10.87 3.20 6.95
N PRO A 170 -11.95 4.01 6.96
CA PRO A 170 -12.37 4.75 8.16
C PRO A 170 -12.71 3.85 9.35
N ASP A 171 -13.43 2.75 9.11
CA ASP A 171 -13.84 1.85 10.20
C ASP A 171 -12.63 1.21 10.89
N VAL A 172 -11.61 0.86 10.10
CA VAL A 172 -10.38 0.28 10.63
C VAL A 172 -9.57 1.33 11.40
N ILE A 173 -9.48 2.56 10.88
CA ILE A 173 -8.77 3.66 11.56
C ILE A 173 -9.39 3.97 12.93
N VAL A 174 -10.72 4.10 12.98
CA VAL A 174 -11.46 4.38 14.21
C VAL A 174 -11.28 3.24 15.22
N LEU A 175 -11.44 1.99 14.79
CA LEU A 175 -11.31 0.84 15.70
C LEU A 175 -9.87 0.62 16.18
N LEU A 176 -8.87 1.08 15.43
CA LEU A 176 -7.47 1.07 15.86
C LEU A 176 -7.13 2.20 16.85
N ASP A 177 -8.03 3.15 17.08
CA ASP A 177 -7.78 4.36 17.88
C ASP A 177 -6.65 5.23 17.30
N LEU A 178 -6.63 5.34 15.97
CA LEU A 178 -5.66 6.15 15.22
C LEU A 178 -6.31 7.47 14.81
N GLY A 179 -6.33 8.44 15.73
CA GLY A 179 -6.82 9.81 15.53
C GLY A 179 -5.69 10.82 15.33
#